data_AF-A0A3B4U2I0-F1
#
_entry.id   AF-A0A3B4U2I0-F1
#
_cell.length_a   1.000
_cell.length_b   1.000
_cell.length_c   1.000
_cell.angle_alpha   90.00
_cell.angle_beta   90.00
_cell.angle_gamma   90.00
#
_symmetry.space_group_name_H-M   'P 1'
#
loop_
_entity.id
_entity.type
_entity.pdbx_description
1 polymer ?
#
loop_
_entity_poly.entity_id
_entity_poly.type
_entity_poly.pdbx_seq_one_letter_code
_entity_poly.pdbx_strand_id
1 'polypeptide(L)'
;MARPRQSTGTERDRRPRGDPLRSVKEYSRPAAGKDSTNPNDLRPPAVLLKTVHYLIDDIAASPSLHPWTEVYSFVFDRLRGVKQDMIIQRVSGLDCVAILERTVRFLIYASYRLCGEPLRLYDPRINDTHLQENLSWLLDCYATGTEPHPNQEEFQALGLLYNLGSARATQHIMELPERLRSTPAIRLSLSINRAFLDRNPVRLLRLAQRLNFLQCCALHRHLVTCRRDLLLIFSHGYSSRNCRFPLDRLAQLLSLDASLTAQLCQAYGLEVNQGNQVVFSKAAFTEPEQGELHCKLYHNIVDEKQRDLTVYFRKPAGKSTVHQCSFILINAVPQKSFNKFCYLKETLWPVISLINF
;
A
#
# COMPACT_ATOMS: atom_id res chain seq x y z
N MET A 1 -7.83 -9.42 18.61
CA MET A 1 -6.89 -8.61 19.44
C MET A 1 -5.67 -9.49 19.64
N ALA A 2 -4.61 -9.29 18.85
CA ALA A 2 -3.36 -10.00 19.02
C ALA A 2 -2.80 -9.70 20.42
N ARG A 3 -2.88 -10.67 21.33
CA ARG A 3 -2.31 -10.51 22.67
C ARG A 3 -0.79 -10.62 22.56
N PRO A 4 -0.02 -9.71 23.17
CA PRO A 4 1.42 -9.88 23.26
C PRO A 4 1.72 -11.24 23.91
N ARG A 5 2.76 -11.95 23.43
CA ARG A 5 3.17 -13.21 24.07
C ARG A 5 3.47 -12.91 25.53
N GLN A 6 2.82 -13.67 26.40
CA GLN A 6 2.92 -13.54 27.85
C GLN A 6 4.24 -14.15 28.29
N SER A 7 4.82 -13.65 29.39
CA SER A 7 5.95 -14.32 30.01
C SER A 7 5.49 -15.70 30.51
N THR A 8 6.27 -16.72 30.20
CA THR A 8 6.00 -18.12 30.56
C THR A 8 5.73 -18.25 32.06
N GLY A 9 4.60 -18.84 32.43
CA GLY A 9 4.21 -19.07 33.82
C GLY A 9 3.30 -18.00 34.45
N THR A 10 2.95 -16.93 33.72
CA THR A 10 2.01 -15.89 34.18
C THR A 10 0.66 -15.94 33.46
N GLU A 11 0.42 -16.95 32.61
CA GLU A 11 -0.74 -17.00 31.70
C GLU A 11 -2.08 -17.08 32.43
N ARG A 12 -2.06 -17.60 33.67
CA ARG A 12 -3.23 -17.75 34.55
C ARG A 12 -3.42 -16.58 35.53
N ASP A 13 -2.50 -15.61 35.54
CA ASP A 13 -2.63 -14.45 36.41
C ASP A 13 -3.80 -13.57 35.96
N ARG A 14 -4.44 -12.88 36.91
CA ARG A 14 -5.49 -11.89 36.63
C ARG A 14 -5.00 -10.79 35.66
N ARG A 15 -3.68 -10.52 35.68
CA ARG A 15 -2.97 -9.68 34.73
C ARG A 15 -1.68 -10.41 34.30
N PRO A 16 -1.71 -11.18 33.21
CA PRO A 16 -0.53 -11.87 32.72
C PRO A 16 0.54 -10.84 32.36
N ARG A 17 1.79 -11.10 32.72
CA ARG A 17 2.88 -10.16 32.44
C ARG A 17 3.26 -10.26 30.97
N GLY A 18 3.41 -9.12 30.31
CA GLY A 18 3.93 -9.07 28.94
C GLY A 18 5.41 -9.45 28.94
N ASP A 19 5.84 -10.18 27.92
CA ASP A 19 7.26 -10.38 27.66
C ASP A 19 7.94 -9.00 27.46
N PRO A 20 8.89 -8.59 28.33
CA PRO A 20 9.55 -7.29 28.23
C PRO A 20 10.29 -7.08 26.92
N LEU A 21 10.75 -8.17 26.27
CA LEU A 21 11.48 -8.09 25.00
C LEU A 21 10.55 -7.88 23.79
N ARG A 22 9.24 -8.05 23.97
CA ARG A 22 8.26 -8.03 22.87
C ARG A 22 7.14 -7.01 23.07
N SER A 23 7.07 -6.43 24.26
CA SER A 23 6.08 -5.42 24.61
C SER A 23 6.45 -4.08 23.98
N VAL A 24 5.48 -3.47 23.29
CA VAL A 24 5.64 -2.16 22.66
C VAL A 24 4.62 -1.19 23.25
N LYS A 25 5.12 -0.01 23.68
CA LYS A 25 4.31 1.10 24.21
C LYS A 25 3.18 1.45 23.26
N GLU A 26 1.94 1.42 23.77
CA GLU A 26 0.74 1.80 23.03
C GLU A 26 0.60 3.31 22.86
N TYR A 27 -0.19 3.73 21.87
CA TYR A 27 -0.54 5.13 21.73
C TYR A 27 -1.45 5.57 22.89
N SER A 28 -1.11 6.70 23.52
CA SER A 28 -1.96 7.31 24.53
C SER A 28 -2.60 8.57 23.99
N ARG A 29 -3.94 8.66 24.04
CA ARG A 29 -4.63 9.92 23.75
C ARG A 29 -4.16 11.02 24.71
N PRO A 30 -3.81 12.22 24.22
CA PRO A 30 -3.62 13.38 25.09
C PRO A 30 -4.91 13.65 25.87
N ALA A 31 -4.79 13.85 27.17
CA ALA A 31 -5.91 14.16 28.06
C ALA A 31 -5.48 15.26 29.05
N ALA A 32 -6.41 16.11 29.47
CA ALA A 32 -6.12 17.17 30.43
C ALA A 32 -5.54 16.57 31.73
N GLY A 33 -4.42 17.12 32.20
CA GLY A 33 -3.73 16.67 33.42
C GLY A 33 -2.84 15.42 33.25
N LYS A 34 -2.80 14.78 32.07
CA LYS A 34 -1.86 13.69 31.82
C LYS A 34 -0.49 14.26 31.45
N ASP A 35 0.49 14.09 32.33
CA ASP A 35 1.88 14.39 32.00
C ASP A 35 2.39 13.35 30.98
N SER A 36 2.51 13.79 29.73
CA SER A 36 3.05 12.99 28.63
C SER A 36 4.53 13.30 28.37
N THR A 37 5.12 14.21 29.16
CA THR A 37 6.49 14.70 29.00
C THR A 37 7.49 14.05 29.94
N ASN A 38 7.04 13.17 30.84
CA ASN A 38 7.90 12.39 31.72
C ASN A 38 8.97 11.62 30.91
N PRO A 39 10.28 11.90 31.12
CA PRO A 39 11.35 11.25 30.37
C PRO A 39 11.36 9.72 30.50
N ASN A 40 10.94 9.17 31.64
CA ASN A 40 10.88 7.72 31.86
C ASN A 40 9.81 7.03 30.98
N ASP A 41 8.83 7.79 30.49
CA ASP A 41 7.77 7.29 29.63
C ASP A 41 8.08 7.48 28.15
N LEU A 42 9.17 8.18 27.78
CA LEU A 42 9.53 8.51 26.40
C LEU A 42 10.66 7.62 25.90
N ARG A 43 10.48 7.00 24.73
CA ARG A 43 11.55 6.22 24.08
C ARG A 43 12.55 7.17 23.40
N PRO A 44 13.86 7.07 23.67
CA PRO A 44 14.87 7.84 22.94
C PRO A 44 14.89 7.52 21.43
N PRO A 45 15.42 8.40 20.56
CA PRO A 45 15.43 8.23 19.09
C PRO A 45 15.93 6.86 18.61
N ALA A 46 17.07 6.39 19.14
CA ALA A 46 17.60 5.08 18.78
C ALA A 46 16.65 3.91 19.14
N VAL A 47 15.89 4.04 20.23
CA VAL A 47 14.89 3.05 20.65
C VAL A 47 13.63 3.15 19.79
N LEU A 48 13.23 4.36 19.38
CA LEU A 48 12.12 4.57 18.44
C LEU A 48 12.42 3.89 17.10
N LEU A 49 13.63 4.08 16.55
CA LEU A 49 14.04 3.44 15.30
C LEU A 49 14.05 1.90 15.41
N LYS A 50 14.64 1.36 16.47
CA LYS A 50 14.58 -0.09 16.77
C LYS A 50 13.14 -0.60 16.90
N THR A 51 12.26 0.18 17.51
CA THR A 51 10.84 -0.17 17.64
C THR A 51 10.17 -0.24 16.28
N VAL A 52 10.42 0.73 15.39
CA VAL A 52 9.84 0.73 14.03
C VAL A 52 10.36 -0.44 13.21
N HIS A 53 11.65 -0.79 13.33
CA HIS A 53 12.18 -2.03 12.75
C HIS A 53 11.40 -3.23 13.26
N TYR A 54 11.30 -3.43 14.57
CA TYR A 54 10.55 -4.57 15.13
C TYR A 54 9.09 -4.63 14.66
N LEU A 55 8.39 -3.49 14.63
CA LEU A 55 6.98 -3.43 14.20
C LEU A 55 6.78 -3.82 12.73
N ILE A 56 7.67 -3.39 11.84
CA ILE A 56 7.51 -3.59 10.39
C ILE A 56 8.17 -4.89 9.95
N ASP A 57 9.37 -5.15 10.45
CA ASP A 57 10.29 -6.17 9.97
C ASP A 57 9.96 -7.53 10.60
N ASP A 58 9.61 -7.53 11.90
CA ASP A 58 9.33 -8.76 12.65
C ASP A 58 7.84 -9.02 12.85
N ILE A 59 6.99 -7.99 12.87
CA ILE A 59 5.54 -8.16 13.09
C ILE A 59 4.77 -8.07 11.77
N ALA A 60 4.87 -6.95 11.03
CA ALA A 60 4.08 -6.77 9.82
C ALA A 60 4.48 -7.71 8.67
N ALA A 61 5.77 -8.04 8.58
CA ALA A 61 6.34 -8.94 7.57
C ALA A 61 6.38 -10.41 7.99
N SER A 62 6.11 -10.72 9.26
CA SER A 62 6.07 -12.12 9.69
C SER A 62 4.91 -12.87 9.01
N PRO A 63 5.15 -14.11 8.53
CA PRO A 63 4.08 -15.01 8.11
C PRO A 63 3.29 -15.44 9.35
N SER A 64 2.42 -14.54 9.82
CA SER A 64 1.60 -14.76 11.00
C SER A 64 0.36 -15.58 10.65
N LEU A 65 -0.10 -16.43 11.58
CA LEU A 65 -1.42 -17.06 11.50
C LEU A 65 -2.58 -16.07 11.72
N HIS A 66 -2.27 -14.83 12.12
CA HIS A 66 -3.28 -13.80 12.38
C HIS A 66 -3.74 -13.10 11.09
N PRO A 67 -5.04 -12.73 11.00
CA PRO A 67 -5.51 -11.85 9.94
C PRO A 67 -4.72 -10.54 9.92
N TRP A 68 -4.34 -10.07 8.73
CA TRP A 68 -3.52 -8.86 8.64
C TRP A 68 -4.24 -7.58 9.09
N THR A 69 -5.57 -7.60 9.17
CA THR A 69 -6.37 -6.53 9.81
C THR A 69 -6.00 -6.36 11.28
N GLU A 70 -5.74 -7.46 12.00
CA GLU A 70 -5.28 -7.40 13.39
C GLU A 70 -3.82 -6.95 13.48
N VAL A 71 -2.96 -7.42 12.57
CA VAL A 71 -1.56 -7.00 12.48
C VAL A 71 -1.48 -5.50 12.22
N TYR A 72 -2.25 -5.00 11.24
CA TYR A 72 -2.36 -3.58 10.95
C TYR A 72 -2.85 -2.80 12.16
N SER A 73 -3.94 -3.22 12.80
CA SER A 73 -4.48 -2.51 13.97
C SER A 73 -3.44 -2.36 15.09
N PHE A 74 -2.67 -3.42 15.36
CA PHE A 74 -1.58 -3.39 16.33
C PHE A 74 -0.44 -2.44 15.87
N VAL A 75 0.12 -2.67 14.69
CA VAL A 75 1.28 -1.92 14.19
C VAL A 75 0.94 -0.44 14.04
N PHE A 76 -0.22 -0.12 13.48
CA PHE A 76 -0.71 1.24 13.31
C PHE A 76 -0.83 1.99 14.63
N ASP A 77 -1.40 1.35 15.66
CA ASP A 77 -1.48 1.96 17.00
C ASP A 77 -0.09 2.23 17.58
N ARG A 78 0.83 1.26 17.49
CA ARG A 78 2.19 1.41 18.02
C ARG A 78 3.01 2.46 17.26
N LEU A 79 2.82 2.59 15.95
CA LEU A 79 3.42 3.65 15.14
C LEU A 79 2.88 5.03 15.53
N ARG A 80 1.61 5.17 15.93
CA ARG A 80 1.08 6.42 16.48
C ARG A 80 1.75 6.78 17.81
N GLY A 81 2.01 5.79 18.67
CA GLY A 81 2.79 5.98 19.89
C GLY A 81 4.23 6.42 19.59
N VAL A 82 4.88 5.82 18.59
CA VAL A 82 6.22 6.23 18.12
C VAL A 82 6.19 7.68 17.66
N LYS A 83 5.25 8.05 16.78
CA LYS A 83 5.08 9.41 16.29
C LYS A 83 4.84 10.41 17.42
N GLN A 84 4.02 10.04 18.41
CA GLN A 84 3.77 10.85 19.59
C GLN A 84 5.06 11.15 20.36
N ASP A 85 5.87 10.13 20.64
CA ASP A 85 7.15 10.30 21.34
C ASP A 85 8.13 11.17 20.51
N MET A 86 8.12 11.03 19.18
CA MET A 86 8.95 11.86 18.28
C MET A 86 8.56 13.34 18.35
N ILE A 87 7.26 13.64 18.37
CA ILE A 87 6.74 15.02 18.45
C ILE A 87 7.13 15.65 19.79
N ILE A 88 6.91 14.94 20.90
CA ILE A 88 7.20 15.45 22.25
C ILE A 88 8.70 15.76 22.41
N GLN A 89 9.56 14.87 21.92
CA GLN A 89 11.02 15.04 21.99
C GLN A 89 11.59 15.91 20.87
N ARG A 90 10.76 16.39 19.92
CA ARG A 90 11.19 17.17 18.74
C ARG A 90 12.31 16.48 17.95
N VAL A 91 12.16 15.17 17.72
CA VAL A 91 13.15 14.35 17.03
C VAL A 91 13.37 14.84 15.60
N SER A 92 14.64 14.97 15.20
CA SER A 92 15.07 15.44 13.88
C SER A 92 16.31 14.67 13.41
N GLY A 93 16.81 14.98 12.21
CA GLY A 93 17.98 14.31 11.63
C GLY A 93 17.68 12.94 11.02
N LEU A 94 18.72 12.12 10.83
CA LEU A 94 18.66 10.87 10.06
C LEU A 94 17.74 9.82 10.70
N ASP A 95 17.70 9.71 12.04
CA ASP A 95 16.79 8.79 12.73
C ASP A 95 15.33 9.16 12.47
N CYS A 96 14.99 10.46 12.46
CA CYS A 96 13.65 10.94 12.16
C CYS A 96 13.23 10.54 10.74
N VAL A 97 14.10 10.80 9.77
CA VAL A 97 13.90 10.42 8.36
C VAL A 97 13.71 8.91 8.25
N ALA A 98 14.60 8.10 8.82
CA ALA A 98 14.52 6.63 8.74
C ALA A 98 13.21 6.07 9.33
N ILE A 99 12.74 6.62 10.45
CA ILE A 99 11.46 6.25 11.06
C ILE A 99 10.29 6.63 10.14
N LEU A 100 10.27 7.87 9.63
CA LEU A 100 9.19 8.38 8.78
C LEU A 100 9.12 7.64 7.45
N GLU A 101 10.26 7.39 6.81
CA GLU A 101 10.35 6.61 5.58
C GLU A 101 9.68 5.24 5.73
N ARG A 102 10.06 4.49 6.76
CA ARG A 102 9.48 3.16 7.03
C ARG A 102 7.99 3.23 7.35
N THR A 103 7.58 4.23 8.13
CA THR A 103 6.17 4.46 8.47
C THR A 103 5.34 4.75 7.22
N VAL A 104 5.83 5.61 6.32
CA VAL A 104 5.15 5.95 5.06
C VAL A 104 5.02 4.72 4.15
N ARG A 105 6.07 3.91 4.01
CA ARG A 105 6.00 2.66 3.23
C ARG A 105 4.94 1.71 3.78
N PHE A 106 4.88 1.54 5.11
CA PHE A 106 3.87 0.72 5.78
C PHE A 106 2.45 1.23 5.52
N LEU A 107 2.20 2.54 5.65
CA LEU A 107 0.88 3.13 5.48
C LEU A 107 0.39 3.10 4.03
N ILE A 108 1.28 3.28 3.04
CA ILE A 108 0.97 3.10 1.61
C ILE A 108 0.58 1.64 1.36
N TYR A 109 1.40 0.70 1.83
CA TYR A 109 1.11 -0.73 1.67
C TYR A 109 -0.20 -1.14 2.36
N ALA A 110 -0.47 -0.63 3.57
CA ALA A 110 -1.71 -0.87 4.28
C ALA A 110 -2.92 -0.36 3.50
N SER A 111 -2.80 0.84 2.90
CA SER A 111 -3.83 1.42 2.04
C SER A 111 -4.22 0.50 0.89
N TYR A 112 -3.22 -0.15 0.27
CA TYR A 112 -3.45 -1.15 -0.76
C TYR A 112 -4.00 -2.46 -0.19
N ARG A 113 -3.32 -3.07 0.77
CA ARG A 113 -3.63 -4.42 1.26
C ARG A 113 -5.01 -4.53 1.90
N LEU A 114 -5.48 -3.47 2.54
CA LEU A 114 -6.76 -3.43 3.24
C LEU A 114 -7.86 -2.70 2.47
N CYS A 115 -7.63 -2.32 1.20
CA CYS A 115 -8.67 -1.63 0.45
C CYS A 115 -9.91 -2.54 0.29
N GLY A 116 -11.11 -2.04 0.61
CA GLY A 116 -12.33 -2.85 0.54
C GLY A 116 -12.56 -3.78 1.74
N GLU A 117 -11.71 -3.75 2.76
CA GLU A 117 -12.07 -4.33 4.06
C GLU A 117 -13.20 -3.51 4.72
N PRO A 118 -14.05 -4.14 5.56
CA PRO A 118 -15.09 -3.43 6.30
C PRO A 118 -14.53 -2.29 7.17
N LEU A 119 -15.24 -1.15 7.25
CA LEU A 119 -14.83 0.03 8.01
C LEU A 119 -14.48 -0.25 9.48
N ARG A 120 -15.17 -1.22 10.10
CA ARG A 120 -14.88 -1.67 11.48
C ARG A 120 -13.50 -2.30 11.66
N LEU A 121 -12.91 -2.83 10.59
CA LEU A 121 -11.58 -3.47 10.60
C LEU A 121 -10.50 -2.54 10.07
N TYR A 122 -10.84 -1.69 9.10
CA TYR A 122 -9.92 -0.74 8.49
C TYR A 122 -10.67 0.51 8.04
N ASP A 123 -10.28 1.66 8.60
CA ASP A 123 -10.77 2.97 8.15
C ASP A 123 -9.73 3.61 7.21
N PRO A 124 -10.01 3.68 5.90
CA PRO A 124 -9.09 4.27 4.93
C PRO A 124 -8.83 5.75 5.18
N ARG A 125 -9.78 6.51 5.75
CA ARG A 125 -9.61 7.94 6.02
C ARG A 125 -8.62 8.16 7.15
N ILE A 126 -8.69 7.35 8.21
CA ILE A 126 -7.74 7.41 9.31
C ILE A 126 -6.33 7.05 8.83
N ASN A 127 -6.18 5.99 8.02
CA ASN A 127 -4.89 5.66 7.42
C ASN A 127 -4.37 6.80 6.53
N ASP A 128 -5.23 7.37 5.70
CA ASP A 128 -4.88 8.48 4.79
C ASP A 128 -4.41 9.72 5.56
N THR A 129 -5.11 10.13 6.62
CA THR A 129 -4.68 11.25 7.47
C THR A 129 -3.28 11.01 8.02
N HIS A 130 -3.04 9.85 8.63
CA HIS A 130 -1.73 9.54 9.19
C HIS A 130 -0.64 9.43 8.11
N LEU A 131 -0.96 8.90 6.93
CA LEU A 131 -0.03 8.85 5.81
C LEU A 131 0.35 10.25 5.34
N GLN A 132 -0.63 11.14 5.13
CA GLN A 132 -0.36 12.52 4.68
C GLN A 132 0.45 13.32 5.70
N GLU A 133 0.15 13.16 7.00
CA GLU A 133 0.91 13.84 8.05
C GLU A 133 2.37 13.35 8.12
N ASN A 134 2.61 12.03 8.06
CA ASN A 134 3.98 11.48 8.09
C ASN A 134 4.74 11.79 6.79
N LEU A 135 4.05 11.73 5.64
CA LEU A 135 4.65 12.09 4.35
C LEU A 135 5.01 13.57 4.32
N SER A 136 4.12 14.48 4.74
CA SER A 136 4.41 15.91 4.78
C SER A 136 5.63 16.20 5.66
N TRP A 137 5.67 15.62 6.87
CA TRP A 137 6.82 15.75 7.75
C TRP A 137 8.11 15.22 7.11
N LEU A 138 8.05 14.06 6.44
CA LEU A 138 9.20 13.51 5.73
C LEU A 138 9.71 14.43 4.62
N LEU A 139 8.80 15.00 3.82
CA LEU A 139 9.16 15.93 2.75
C LEU A 139 9.75 17.23 3.31
N ASP A 140 9.26 17.72 4.45
CA ASP A 140 9.83 18.87 5.15
C ASP A 140 11.25 18.57 5.68
N CYS A 141 11.49 17.35 6.20
CA CYS A 141 12.83 16.90 6.59
C CYS A 141 13.79 16.91 5.39
N TYR A 142 13.34 16.46 4.21
CA TYR A 142 14.17 16.52 3.00
C TYR A 142 14.45 17.93 2.48
N ALA A 143 13.52 18.86 2.69
CA ALA A 143 13.67 20.24 2.26
C ALA A 143 14.60 21.05 3.17
N THR A 144 14.62 20.71 4.47
CA THR A 144 15.36 21.46 5.51
C THR A 144 16.67 20.79 5.92
N GLY A 145 16.85 19.50 5.59
CA GLY A 145 18.05 18.74 5.90
C GLY A 145 19.26 19.16 5.05
N THR A 146 20.44 19.18 5.68
CA THR A 146 21.74 19.40 5.01
C THR A 146 22.37 18.10 4.53
N GLU A 147 21.96 16.97 5.10
CA GLU A 147 22.51 15.64 4.83
C GLU A 147 21.96 15.05 3.52
N PRO A 148 22.72 14.19 2.83
CA PRO A 148 22.20 13.48 1.67
C PRO A 148 21.11 12.48 2.07
N HIS A 149 19.99 12.53 1.37
CA HIS A 149 18.85 11.65 1.58
C HIS A 149 18.71 10.65 0.42
N PRO A 150 19.29 9.43 0.52
CA PRO A 150 19.37 8.51 -0.61
C PRO A 150 18.00 8.04 -1.13
N ASN A 151 16.98 8.01 -0.26
CA ASN A 151 15.63 7.58 -0.63
C ASN A 151 14.70 8.74 -1.01
N GLN A 152 15.17 9.99 -1.02
CA GLN A 152 14.33 11.16 -1.31
C GLN A 152 13.60 11.02 -2.64
N GLU A 153 14.25 10.52 -3.69
CA GLU A 153 13.63 10.25 -4.99
C GLU A 153 12.38 9.36 -4.86
N GLU A 154 12.50 8.26 -4.11
CA GLU A 154 11.42 7.28 -3.91
C GLU A 154 10.19 7.96 -3.29
N PHE A 155 10.39 8.70 -2.20
CA PHE A 155 9.28 9.30 -1.46
C PHE A 155 8.65 10.50 -2.18
N GLN A 156 9.43 11.25 -2.96
CA GLN A 156 8.90 12.27 -3.85
C GLN A 156 8.01 11.65 -4.93
N ALA A 157 8.47 10.56 -5.55
CA ALA A 157 7.68 9.84 -6.54
C ALA A 157 6.41 9.21 -5.93
N LEU A 158 6.49 8.60 -4.75
CA LEU A 158 5.36 8.04 -4.02
C LEU A 158 4.35 9.13 -3.61
N GLY A 159 4.84 10.27 -3.12
CA GLY A 159 4.00 11.39 -2.73
C GLY A 159 3.17 11.94 -3.89
N LEU A 160 3.76 12.04 -5.09
CA LEU A 160 3.02 12.44 -6.28
C LEU A 160 2.02 11.36 -6.72
N LEU A 161 2.43 10.09 -6.82
CA LEU A 161 1.57 8.98 -7.24
C LEU A 161 0.37 8.76 -6.32
N TYR A 162 0.56 8.92 -5.02
CA TYR A 162 -0.51 8.79 -4.05
C TYR A 162 -1.51 9.96 -4.15
N ASN A 163 -1.07 11.13 -4.59
CA ASN A 163 -1.84 12.36 -4.67
C ASN A 163 -2.08 12.85 -6.12
N LEU A 164 -2.37 11.93 -7.06
CA LEU A 164 -2.63 12.31 -8.46
C LEU A 164 -3.72 13.39 -8.58
N GLY A 165 -3.50 14.32 -9.51
CA GLY A 165 -4.39 15.45 -9.75
C GLY A 165 -4.28 16.58 -8.73
N SER A 166 -3.53 16.41 -7.64
CA SER A 166 -3.31 17.47 -6.66
C SER A 166 -2.39 18.56 -7.23
N ALA A 167 -2.92 19.78 -7.31
CA ALA A 167 -2.14 20.96 -7.68
C ALA A 167 -0.97 21.18 -6.70
N ARG A 168 -1.22 21.01 -5.40
CA ARG A 168 -0.19 21.14 -4.35
C ARG A 168 0.93 20.12 -4.52
N ALA A 169 0.61 18.84 -4.75
CA ALA A 169 1.62 17.81 -4.94
C ALA A 169 2.44 18.05 -6.22
N THR A 170 1.77 18.49 -7.30
CA THR A 170 2.44 18.81 -8.56
C THR A 170 3.37 20.00 -8.40
N GLN A 171 2.91 21.08 -7.74
CA GLN A 171 3.72 22.27 -7.48
C GLN A 171 4.97 21.93 -6.66
N HIS A 172 4.83 21.14 -5.58
CA HIS A 172 5.96 20.71 -4.77
C HIS A 172 7.05 20.02 -5.62
N ILE A 173 6.64 19.11 -6.52
CA ILE A 173 7.60 18.43 -7.41
C ILE A 173 8.27 19.42 -8.37
N MET A 174 7.56 20.44 -8.84
CA MET A 174 8.13 21.45 -9.74
C MET A 174 9.13 22.38 -9.04
N GLU A 175 8.99 22.57 -7.73
CA GLU A 175 9.92 23.34 -6.89
C GLU A 175 11.20 22.57 -6.55
N LEU A 176 11.24 21.25 -6.79
CA LEU A 176 12.44 20.45 -6.54
C LEU A 176 13.60 20.83 -7.48
N PRO A 177 14.85 20.65 -7.01
CA PRO A 177 16.04 20.77 -7.86
C PRO A 177 15.93 19.93 -9.14
N GLU A 178 16.41 20.46 -10.26
CA GLU A 178 16.34 19.80 -11.57
C GLU A 178 16.94 18.40 -11.58
N ARG A 179 18.03 18.19 -10.81
CA ARG A 179 18.66 16.87 -10.62
C ARG A 179 17.66 15.81 -10.11
N LEU A 180 16.78 16.17 -9.18
CA LEU A 180 15.77 15.28 -8.62
C LEU A 180 14.59 15.13 -9.59
N ARG A 181 14.10 16.24 -10.16
CA ARG A 181 13.00 16.21 -11.14
C ARG A 181 13.31 15.37 -12.37
N SER A 182 14.58 15.27 -12.73
CA SER A 182 15.06 14.51 -13.90
C SER A 182 15.20 13.01 -13.65
N THR A 183 15.07 12.55 -12.40
CA THR A 183 15.18 11.13 -12.06
C THR A 183 14.08 10.29 -12.75
N PRO A 184 14.37 9.02 -13.12
CA PRO A 184 13.41 8.18 -13.82
C PRO A 184 12.10 7.98 -13.04
N ALA A 185 12.16 7.83 -11.72
CA ALA A 185 10.96 7.63 -10.91
C ALA A 185 10.07 8.88 -10.92
N ILE A 186 10.63 10.07 -10.68
CA ILE A 186 9.86 11.33 -10.67
C ILE A 186 9.31 11.65 -12.07
N ARG A 187 10.10 11.49 -13.14
CA ARG A 187 9.63 11.70 -14.51
C ARG A 187 8.48 10.78 -14.90
N LEU A 188 8.53 9.52 -14.46
CA LEU A 188 7.44 8.57 -14.67
C LEU A 188 6.19 9.00 -13.89
N SER A 189 6.33 9.36 -12.62
CA SER A 189 5.22 9.86 -11.80
C SER A 189 4.57 11.13 -12.37
N LEU A 190 5.37 12.08 -12.88
CA LEU A 190 4.88 13.28 -13.56
C LEU A 190 4.11 12.92 -14.85
N SER A 191 4.62 11.96 -15.63
CA SER A 191 3.95 11.50 -16.85
C SER A 191 2.61 10.82 -16.57
N ILE A 192 2.53 10.06 -15.47
CA ILE A 192 1.30 9.43 -14.98
C ILE A 192 0.31 10.50 -14.49
N ASN A 193 0.78 11.45 -13.67
CA ASN A 193 -0.05 12.56 -13.20
C ASN A 193 -0.60 13.41 -14.35
N ARG A 194 0.21 13.66 -15.38
CA ARG A 194 -0.25 14.36 -16.58
C ARG A 194 -1.32 13.56 -17.32
N ALA A 195 -1.13 12.26 -17.52
CA ALA A 195 -2.13 11.40 -18.15
C ALA A 195 -3.44 11.34 -17.34
N PHE A 196 -3.36 11.41 -16.01
CA PHE A 196 -4.52 11.51 -15.14
C PHE A 196 -5.28 12.84 -15.33
N LEU A 197 -4.57 13.97 -15.33
CA LEU A 197 -5.15 15.31 -15.54
C LEU A 197 -5.76 15.47 -16.94
N ASP A 198 -5.12 14.91 -17.97
CA ASP A 198 -5.61 14.92 -19.35
C ASP A 198 -6.80 13.95 -19.57
N ARG A 199 -7.27 13.26 -18.51
CA ARG A 199 -8.27 12.18 -18.58
C ARG A 199 -7.95 11.16 -19.67
N ASN A 200 -6.68 10.74 -19.74
CA ASN A 200 -6.18 9.73 -20.66
C ASN A 200 -5.90 8.40 -19.94
N PRO A 201 -6.92 7.59 -19.63
CA PRO A 201 -6.78 6.38 -18.85
C PRO A 201 -5.94 5.30 -19.54
N VAL A 202 -5.98 5.21 -20.87
CA VAL A 202 -5.14 4.26 -21.64
C VAL A 202 -3.66 4.57 -21.44
N ARG A 203 -3.27 5.85 -21.54
CA ARG A 203 -1.88 6.26 -21.31
C ARG A 203 -1.47 6.05 -19.87
N LEU A 204 -2.34 6.38 -18.90
CA LEU A 204 -2.08 6.18 -17.48
C LEU A 204 -1.80 4.71 -17.18
N LEU A 205 -2.71 3.80 -17.56
CA LEU A 205 -2.57 2.37 -17.29
C LEU A 205 -1.34 1.77 -17.98
N ARG A 206 -1.02 2.20 -19.21
CA ARG A 206 0.21 1.79 -19.89
C ARG A 206 1.47 2.22 -19.14
N LEU A 207 1.50 3.46 -18.63
CA LEU A 207 2.64 3.95 -17.85
C LEU A 207 2.72 3.25 -16.48
N ALA A 208 1.59 2.93 -15.87
CA ALA A 208 1.51 2.22 -14.59
C ALA A 208 2.21 0.85 -14.63
N GLN A 209 2.26 0.18 -15.79
CA GLN A 209 2.98 -1.09 -15.96
C GLN A 209 4.49 -1.00 -15.69
N ARG A 210 5.06 0.21 -15.78
CA ARG A 210 6.48 0.49 -15.56
C ARG A 210 6.81 0.77 -14.10
N LEU A 211 5.80 0.93 -13.24
CA LEU A 211 5.99 1.20 -11.83
C LEU A 211 6.49 -0.05 -11.10
N ASN A 212 7.27 0.18 -10.04
CA ASN A 212 7.58 -0.87 -9.08
C ASN A 212 6.39 -1.16 -8.16
N PHE A 213 6.48 -2.23 -7.37
CA PHE A 213 5.40 -2.66 -6.49
C PHE A 213 4.86 -1.56 -5.57
N LEU A 214 5.74 -0.87 -4.83
CA LEU A 214 5.31 0.14 -3.86
C LEU A 214 4.71 1.37 -4.54
N GLN A 215 5.24 1.75 -5.71
CA GLN A 215 4.66 2.79 -6.54
C GLN A 215 3.26 2.40 -7.06
N CYS A 216 3.05 1.13 -7.43
CA CYS A 216 1.74 0.60 -7.75
C CYS A 216 0.79 0.64 -6.53
N CYS A 217 1.29 0.32 -5.33
CA CYS A 217 0.54 0.48 -4.08
C CYS A 217 0.18 1.95 -3.80
N ALA A 218 0.98 2.92 -4.22
CA ALA A 218 0.61 4.34 -4.10
C ALA A 218 -0.47 4.73 -5.12
N LEU A 219 -0.38 4.20 -6.34
CA LEU A 219 -1.30 4.50 -7.44
C LEU A 219 -2.69 3.83 -7.27
N HIS A 220 -2.78 2.75 -6.49
CA HIS A 220 -3.94 1.82 -6.45
C HIS A 220 -5.30 2.50 -6.28
N ARG A 221 -5.36 3.57 -5.46
CA ARG A 221 -6.58 4.32 -5.12
C ARG A 221 -7.18 5.06 -6.32
N HIS A 222 -6.37 5.30 -7.37
CA HIS A 222 -6.77 5.99 -8.59
C HIS A 222 -7.19 5.02 -9.71
N LEU A 223 -6.87 3.73 -9.58
CA LEU A 223 -7.07 2.75 -10.65
C LEU A 223 -8.55 2.48 -10.96
N VAL A 224 -9.41 2.43 -9.95
CA VAL A 224 -10.86 2.21 -10.16
C VAL A 224 -11.46 3.37 -10.93
N THR A 225 -11.20 4.61 -10.50
CA THR A 225 -11.66 5.83 -11.19
C THR A 225 -11.13 5.90 -12.62
N CYS A 226 -9.86 5.56 -12.84
CA CYS A 226 -9.26 5.52 -14.17
C CYS A 226 -9.97 4.53 -15.11
N ARG A 227 -10.30 3.34 -14.61
CA ARG A 227 -11.03 2.32 -15.39
C ARG A 227 -12.48 2.71 -15.65
N ARG A 228 -13.14 3.31 -14.66
CA ARG A 228 -14.48 3.92 -14.83
C ARG A 228 -14.46 4.94 -15.97
N ASP A 229 -13.51 5.87 -15.95
CA ASP A 229 -13.41 6.92 -16.97
C ASP A 229 -13.17 6.31 -18.36
N LEU A 230 -12.37 5.25 -18.48
CA LEU A 230 -12.18 4.55 -19.76
C LEU A 230 -13.50 3.94 -20.27
N LEU A 231 -14.23 3.23 -19.40
CA LEU A 231 -15.52 2.64 -19.77
C LEU A 231 -16.52 3.73 -20.17
N LEU A 232 -16.57 4.85 -19.46
CA LEU A 232 -17.43 5.98 -19.80
C LEU A 232 -17.07 6.58 -21.17
N ILE A 233 -15.79 6.81 -21.44
CA ILE A 233 -15.32 7.31 -22.75
C ILE A 233 -15.76 6.36 -23.87
N PHE A 234 -15.61 5.05 -23.66
CA PHE A 234 -16.01 4.05 -24.66
C PHE A 234 -17.53 3.96 -24.81
N SER A 235 -18.29 4.04 -23.71
CA SER A 235 -19.76 4.08 -23.73
C SER A 235 -20.30 5.23 -24.56
N HIS A 236 -19.60 6.37 -24.58
CA HIS A 236 -19.96 7.49 -25.44
C HIS A 236 -19.43 7.34 -26.88
N GLY A 237 -18.15 7.00 -27.05
CA GLY A 237 -17.50 6.95 -28.36
C GLY A 237 -17.94 5.79 -29.26
N TYR A 238 -18.34 4.67 -28.66
CA TYR A 238 -18.78 3.45 -29.35
C TYR A 238 -20.28 3.18 -29.18
N SER A 239 -21.07 4.19 -28.77
CA SER A 239 -22.53 4.08 -28.56
C SER A 239 -23.27 3.83 -29.88
N SER A 240 -23.36 2.57 -30.32
CA SER A 240 -24.07 2.18 -31.55
C SER A 240 -24.60 0.76 -31.45
N ARG A 241 -25.83 0.54 -31.95
CA ARG A 241 -26.51 -0.77 -31.92
C ARG A 241 -25.72 -1.89 -32.61
N ASN A 242 -24.88 -1.53 -33.59
CA ASN A 242 -24.08 -2.48 -34.36
C ASN A 242 -22.62 -2.56 -33.89
N CYS A 243 -22.20 -1.73 -32.92
CA CYS A 243 -20.83 -1.77 -32.45
C CYS A 243 -20.67 -2.88 -31.40
N ARG A 244 -19.78 -3.83 -31.71
CA ARG A 244 -19.39 -4.92 -30.82
C ARG A 244 -17.89 -4.80 -30.61
N PHE A 245 -17.47 -4.37 -29.43
CA PHE A 245 -16.06 -4.17 -29.14
C PHE A 245 -15.44 -5.45 -28.53
N PRO A 246 -14.29 -5.95 -29.02
CA PRO A 246 -13.70 -7.18 -28.48
C PRO A 246 -13.32 -7.04 -26.99
N LEU A 247 -13.81 -7.94 -26.14
CA LEU A 247 -13.56 -7.93 -24.70
C LEU A 247 -12.06 -8.05 -24.38
N ASP A 248 -11.33 -8.90 -25.10
CA ASP A 248 -9.88 -9.09 -24.90
C ASP A 248 -9.10 -7.81 -25.18
N ARG A 249 -9.53 -7.03 -26.18
CA ARG A 249 -8.91 -5.74 -26.48
C ARG A 249 -9.20 -4.74 -25.36
N LEU A 250 -10.40 -4.76 -24.79
CA LEU A 250 -10.76 -3.89 -23.67
C LEU A 250 -9.97 -4.26 -22.42
N ALA A 251 -9.81 -5.56 -22.17
CA ALA A 251 -9.04 -6.11 -21.06
C ALA A 251 -7.58 -5.66 -21.10
N GLN A 252 -6.95 -5.69 -22.29
CA GLN A 252 -5.61 -5.13 -22.51
C GLN A 252 -5.54 -3.63 -22.18
N LEU A 253 -6.52 -2.83 -22.61
CA LEU A 253 -6.56 -1.40 -22.34
C LEU A 253 -6.77 -1.08 -20.85
N LEU A 254 -7.58 -1.88 -20.17
CA LEU A 254 -7.85 -1.78 -18.72
C LEU A 254 -6.75 -2.36 -17.85
N SER A 255 -5.80 -3.09 -18.44
CA SER A 255 -4.80 -3.88 -17.69
C SER A 255 -5.47 -4.79 -16.66
N LEU A 256 -6.41 -5.60 -17.14
CA LEU A 256 -7.18 -6.59 -16.37
C LEU A 256 -7.29 -7.88 -17.18
N ASP A 257 -7.65 -8.96 -16.49
CA ASP A 257 -8.06 -10.20 -17.14
C ASP A 257 -9.43 -10.02 -17.82
N ALA A 258 -9.72 -10.81 -18.85
CA ALA A 258 -11.00 -10.75 -19.57
C ALA A 258 -12.21 -10.99 -18.66
N SER A 259 -12.09 -11.93 -17.70
CA SER A 259 -13.16 -12.23 -16.74
C SER A 259 -13.47 -11.05 -15.81
N LEU A 260 -12.44 -10.41 -15.26
CA LEU A 260 -12.57 -9.22 -14.42
C LEU A 260 -13.06 -8.02 -15.22
N THR A 261 -12.65 -7.91 -16.48
CA THR A 261 -13.13 -6.88 -17.40
C THR A 261 -14.63 -7.04 -17.65
N ALA A 262 -15.12 -8.26 -17.88
CA ALA A 262 -16.54 -8.52 -18.06
C ALA A 262 -17.35 -8.18 -16.80
N GLN A 263 -16.86 -8.58 -15.62
CA GLN A 263 -17.48 -8.23 -14.33
C GLN A 263 -17.53 -6.72 -14.12
N LEU A 264 -16.45 -6.01 -14.44
CA LEU A 264 -16.42 -4.55 -14.36
C LEU A 264 -17.42 -3.91 -15.32
N CYS A 265 -17.49 -4.39 -16.57
CA CYS A 265 -18.47 -3.91 -17.55
C CYS A 265 -19.90 -4.08 -17.02
N GLN A 266 -20.23 -5.26 -16.50
CA GLN A 266 -21.55 -5.55 -15.93
C GLN A 266 -21.88 -4.67 -14.73
N ALA A 267 -20.90 -4.42 -13.85
CA ALA A 267 -21.07 -3.51 -12.70
C ALA A 267 -21.39 -2.07 -13.14
N TYR A 268 -20.94 -1.66 -14.33
CA TYR A 268 -21.26 -0.36 -14.93
C TYR A 268 -22.46 -0.40 -15.91
N GLY A 269 -23.27 -1.47 -15.88
CA GLY A 269 -24.46 -1.61 -16.72
C GLY A 269 -24.21 -1.99 -18.18
N LEU A 270 -22.98 -2.36 -18.54
CA LEU A 270 -22.60 -2.72 -19.90
C LEU A 270 -22.77 -4.21 -20.16
N GLU A 271 -23.42 -4.54 -21.28
CA GLU A 271 -23.65 -5.92 -21.70
C GLU A 271 -22.39 -6.52 -22.33
N VAL A 272 -22.05 -7.74 -21.93
CA VAL A 272 -21.06 -8.59 -22.58
C VAL A 272 -21.79 -9.79 -23.19
N ASN A 273 -21.73 -9.92 -24.51
CA ASN A 273 -22.44 -10.98 -25.22
C ASN A 273 -21.71 -12.34 -25.17
N GLN A 274 -22.37 -13.38 -25.66
CA GLN A 274 -21.82 -14.75 -25.73
C GLN A 274 -20.56 -14.86 -26.61
N GLY A 275 -20.31 -13.89 -27.49
CA GLY A 275 -19.13 -13.84 -28.36
C GLY A 275 -17.93 -13.11 -27.74
N ASN A 276 -17.92 -12.87 -26.42
CA ASN A 276 -16.90 -12.06 -25.73
C ASN A 276 -16.72 -10.66 -26.34
N GLN A 277 -17.84 -9.98 -26.61
CA GLN A 277 -17.86 -8.61 -27.09
C GLN A 277 -18.70 -7.74 -26.17
N VAL A 278 -18.21 -6.54 -25.93
CA VAL A 278 -18.88 -5.51 -25.13
C VAL A 278 -19.77 -4.68 -26.04
N VAL A 279 -21.02 -4.47 -25.62
CA VAL A 279 -21.97 -3.57 -26.26
C VAL A 279 -21.95 -2.24 -25.51
N PHE A 280 -21.36 -1.23 -26.13
CA PHE A 280 -21.33 0.10 -25.56
C PHE A 280 -22.63 0.86 -25.86
N SER A 281 -23.25 1.40 -24.82
CA SER A 281 -24.42 2.26 -24.93
C SER A 281 -24.33 3.36 -23.89
N LYS A 282 -24.42 4.62 -24.34
CA LYS A 282 -24.43 5.78 -23.45
C LYS A 282 -25.58 5.71 -22.44
N ALA A 283 -26.74 5.19 -22.84
CA ALA A 283 -27.93 5.11 -21.98
C ALA A 283 -27.87 3.97 -20.95
N ALA A 284 -27.04 2.95 -21.19
CA ALA A 284 -26.92 1.79 -20.29
C ALA A 284 -25.84 1.99 -19.21
N PHE A 285 -24.94 2.96 -19.37
CA PHE A 285 -23.88 3.19 -18.39
C PHE A 285 -24.45 3.72 -17.08
N THR A 286 -24.25 2.96 -16.00
CA THR A 286 -24.71 3.30 -14.65
C THR A 286 -23.57 3.23 -13.66
N GLU A 287 -23.61 4.03 -12.59
CA GLU A 287 -22.67 3.88 -11.49
C GLU A 287 -23.13 2.71 -10.59
N PRO A 288 -22.24 1.81 -10.16
CA PRO A 288 -22.57 0.70 -9.28
C PRO A 288 -22.96 1.21 -7.89
N GLU A 289 -23.73 0.40 -7.15
CA GLU A 289 -24.11 0.76 -5.79
C GLU A 289 -22.89 0.78 -4.85
N GLN A 290 -22.98 1.57 -3.78
CA GLN A 290 -21.88 1.68 -2.82
C GLN A 290 -21.55 0.32 -2.18
N GLY A 291 -20.35 -0.19 -2.47
CA GLY A 291 -19.86 -1.47 -1.93
C GLY A 291 -19.86 -2.64 -2.90
N GLU A 292 -20.43 -2.51 -4.11
CA GLU A 292 -20.40 -3.60 -5.11
C GLU A 292 -19.02 -3.78 -5.74
N LEU A 293 -18.29 -2.67 -5.94
CA LEU A 293 -16.94 -2.70 -6.48
C LEU A 293 -15.89 -3.01 -5.40
N HIS A 294 -15.46 -4.26 -5.39
CA HIS A 294 -14.35 -4.71 -4.56
C HIS A 294 -13.02 -4.29 -5.21
N CYS A 295 -12.50 -3.13 -4.81
CA CYS A 295 -11.29 -2.50 -5.35
C CYS A 295 -10.10 -3.47 -5.53
N LYS A 296 -9.91 -4.43 -4.60
CA LYS A 296 -8.85 -5.47 -4.65
C LYS A 296 -8.88 -6.29 -5.95
N LEU A 297 -10.08 -6.61 -6.45
CA LEU A 297 -10.24 -7.43 -7.66
C LEU A 297 -9.64 -6.77 -8.89
N TYR A 298 -9.47 -5.46 -8.86
CA TYR A 298 -8.99 -4.69 -9.99
C TYR A 298 -7.53 -4.25 -9.80
N HIS A 299 -6.78 -4.82 -8.86
CA HIS A 299 -5.37 -4.46 -8.63
C HIS A 299 -4.36 -5.41 -9.28
N ASN A 300 -4.73 -6.10 -10.37
CA ASN A 300 -3.85 -7.02 -11.10
C ASN A 300 -2.42 -6.49 -11.33
N ILE A 301 -2.28 -5.22 -11.72
CA ILE A 301 -0.97 -4.55 -11.89
C ILE A 301 -0.13 -4.64 -10.60
N VAL A 302 -0.74 -4.41 -9.44
CA VAL A 302 -0.07 -4.44 -8.14
C VAL A 302 0.27 -5.90 -7.76
N ASP A 303 -0.69 -6.82 -7.94
CA ASP A 303 -0.55 -8.24 -7.60
C ASP A 303 0.55 -8.94 -8.40
N GLU A 304 0.68 -8.64 -9.70
CA GLU A 304 1.73 -9.18 -10.57
C GLU A 304 3.12 -8.77 -10.07
N LYS A 305 3.31 -7.48 -9.76
CA LYS A 305 4.59 -6.98 -9.23
C LYS A 305 4.94 -7.59 -7.88
N GLN A 306 3.94 -7.90 -7.06
CA GLN A 306 4.16 -8.61 -5.79
C GLN A 306 4.68 -10.04 -6.01
N ARG A 307 4.16 -10.75 -7.01
CA ARG A 307 4.61 -12.10 -7.36
C ARG A 307 6.04 -12.10 -7.87
N ASP A 308 6.40 -11.14 -8.72
CA ASP A 308 7.76 -11.00 -9.25
C ASP A 308 8.78 -10.90 -8.11
N LEU A 309 8.51 -10.04 -7.13
CA LEU A 309 9.35 -9.91 -5.93
C LEU A 309 9.48 -11.24 -5.19
N THR A 310 8.37 -11.96 -4.97
CA THR A 310 8.38 -13.26 -4.29
C THR A 310 9.21 -14.30 -5.04
N VAL A 311 9.22 -14.27 -6.38
CA VAL A 311 9.98 -15.21 -7.23
C VAL A 311 11.47 -14.90 -7.23
N TYR A 312 11.89 -13.63 -7.26
CA TYR A 312 13.31 -13.25 -7.22
C TYR A 312 14.00 -13.75 -5.95
N PHE A 313 13.31 -13.74 -4.80
CA PHE A 313 13.87 -14.25 -3.53
C PHE A 313 13.87 -15.78 -3.40
N ARG A 314 13.15 -16.52 -4.27
CA ARG A 314 13.12 -17.99 -4.24
C ARG A 314 14.20 -18.67 -5.10
N LYS A 315 14.97 -17.94 -5.91
CA LYS A 315 16.08 -18.53 -6.67
C LYS A 315 17.25 -18.88 -5.72
N PRO A 316 17.85 -20.07 -5.84
CA PRO A 316 18.97 -20.48 -4.99
C PRO A 316 20.15 -19.51 -5.13
N ALA A 317 20.70 -19.12 -3.99
CA ALA A 317 21.78 -18.14 -3.87
C ALA A 317 23.02 -18.60 -4.65
N GLY A 318 23.24 -17.97 -5.80
CA GLY A 318 24.33 -18.32 -6.70
C GLY A 318 24.53 -17.23 -7.74
N LYS A 319 24.85 -16.01 -7.28
CA LYS A 319 25.70 -14.98 -7.91
C LYS A 319 25.31 -13.58 -7.39
N SER A 320 26.30 -12.93 -6.81
CA SER A 320 26.26 -11.60 -6.23
C SER A 320 26.11 -10.53 -7.31
N THR A 321 25.10 -9.66 -7.20
CA THR A 321 25.15 -8.27 -7.70
C THR A 321 24.00 -7.42 -7.12
N VAL A 322 24.42 -6.30 -6.54
CA VAL A 322 23.71 -5.01 -6.33
C VAL A 322 22.76 -4.87 -5.13
N HIS A 323 23.23 -4.04 -4.18
CA HIS A 323 22.43 -3.36 -3.17
C HIS A 323 21.29 -2.55 -3.80
N GLN A 324 20.06 -3.03 -3.69
CA GLN A 324 18.85 -2.22 -3.85
C GLN A 324 17.65 -2.97 -3.24
N CYS A 325 16.91 -2.30 -2.35
CA CYS A 325 15.68 -2.78 -1.71
C CYS A 325 15.80 -4.03 -0.81
N SER A 326 16.64 -3.97 0.22
CA SER A 326 16.50 -4.85 1.38
C SER A 326 15.34 -4.40 2.28
N PHE A 327 14.12 -4.18 1.77
CA PHE A 327 12.92 -4.10 2.61
C PHE A 327 11.61 -4.12 1.79
N ILE A 328 11.17 -5.29 1.35
CA ILE A 328 9.78 -5.48 0.91
C ILE A 328 9.27 -6.78 1.54
N LEU A 329 8.44 -6.64 2.57
CA LEU A 329 7.49 -7.63 3.11
C LEU A 329 7.60 -9.01 2.45
N ILE A 330 8.61 -9.78 2.89
CA ILE A 330 8.85 -11.13 2.41
C ILE A 330 7.74 -12.00 3.00
N ASN A 331 6.88 -12.53 2.12
CA ASN A 331 5.77 -13.47 2.38
C ASN A 331 4.41 -12.88 2.75
N ALA A 332 3.85 -12.01 1.91
CA ALA A 332 2.39 -12.01 1.75
C ALA A 332 1.98 -13.22 0.90
N VAL A 333 1.54 -14.31 1.56
CA VAL A 333 0.96 -15.48 0.91
C VAL A 333 -0.16 -15.02 -0.05
N PRO A 334 -0.15 -15.41 -1.34
CA PRO A 334 -1.21 -15.02 -2.26
C PRO A 334 -2.57 -15.52 -1.77
N GLN A 335 -3.58 -14.64 -1.73
CA GLN A 335 -4.97 -14.98 -1.39
C GLN A 335 -5.57 -16.13 -2.24
N LYS A 336 -4.96 -16.45 -3.40
CA LYS A 336 -5.38 -17.55 -4.29
C LYS A 336 -5.15 -18.97 -3.72
N SER A 337 -4.65 -19.11 -2.49
CA SER A 337 -4.36 -20.40 -1.84
C SER A 337 -5.57 -21.01 -1.09
N PHE A 338 -6.73 -20.34 -1.11
CA PHE A 338 -7.91 -20.72 -0.34
C PHE A 338 -9.12 -21.06 -1.26
N ASN A 339 -9.93 -22.06 -0.87
CA ASN A 339 -11.24 -22.27 -1.50
C ASN A 339 -12.29 -21.27 -0.95
N LYS A 340 -13.53 -21.29 -1.48
CA LYS A 340 -14.66 -20.43 -1.07
C LYS A 340 -15.02 -20.48 0.44
N PHE A 341 -14.44 -21.41 1.20
CA PHE A 341 -14.66 -21.66 2.62
C PHE A 341 -13.39 -21.47 3.48
N CYS A 342 -12.35 -20.81 2.97
CA CYS A 342 -11.12 -20.50 3.72
C CYS A 342 -10.34 -21.73 4.24
N TYR A 343 -10.38 -22.86 3.53
CA TYR A 343 -9.43 -23.97 3.73
C TYR A 343 -8.27 -23.88 2.74
N LEU A 344 -7.05 -24.19 3.20
CA LEU A 344 -5.85 -24.32 2.37
C LEU A 344 -6.06 -25.46 1.36
N LYS A 345 -5.77 -25.25 0.06
CA LYS A 345 -5.73 -26.36 -0.90
C LYS A 345 -4.59 -27.32 -0.50
N GLU A 346 -4.91 -28.59 -0.36
CA GLU A 346 -4.16 -29.61 0.39
C GLU A 346 -2.88 -30.16 -0.29
N THR A 347 -2.11 -29.34 -1.02
CA THR A 347 -0.97 -29.86 -1.81
C THR A 347 0.30 -29.01 -1.72
N LEU A 348 0.77 -28.66 -0.51
CA LEU A 348 2.13 -28.08 -0.33
C LEU A 348 2.66 -28.24 1.13
N TRP A 349 2.68 -29.47 1.63
CA TRP A 349 3.43 -29.87 2.84
C TRP A 349 4.30 -31.07 2.44
N PRO A 350 5.64 -30.95 2.21
CA PRO A 350 6.62 -30.65 3.28
C PRO A 350 8.00 -30.07 2.82
N VAL A 351 8.50 -28.93 3.34
CA VAL A 351 9.97 -28.69 3.58
C VAL A 351 10.15 -27.57 4.62
N ILE A 352 9.78 -27.80 5.89
CA ILE A 352 10.35 -27.04 7.02
C ILE A 352 10.50 -28.02 8.19
N SER A 353 11.51 -28.87 8.08
CA SER A 353 12.13 -29.56 9.21
C SER A 353 13.58 -29.80 8.84
N LEU A 354 14.49 -29.42 9.73
CA LEU A 354 15.96 -29.48 9.67
C LEU A 354 16.67 -28.16 9.35
N ILE A 355 16.70 -27.25 10.34
CA ILE A 355 17.98 -26.68 10.82
C ILE A 355 17.86 -26.54 12.34
N ASN A 356 18.09 -27.65 13.06
CA ASN A 356 18.69 -27.62 14.39
C ASN A 356 20.16 -27.96 14.16
N PHE A 357 21.04 -26.97 14.31
CA PHE A 357 22.31 -27.03 15.04
C PHE A 357 22.90 -25.62 15.11
#